data_AF-A0A968NZ75-F1
#
_entry.id   AF-A0A968NZ75-F1
#
_cell.length_a   1.000
_cell.length_b   1.000
_cell.length_c   1.000
_cell.angle_alpha   90.00
_cell.angle_beta   90.00
_cell.angle_gamma   90.00
#
_symmetry.space_group_name_H-M   'P 1'
#
loop_
_entity.id
_entity.type
_entity.pdbx_description
1 polymer ?
#
loop_
_entity_poly.entity_id
_entity_poly.type
_entity_poly.pdbx_seq_one_letter_code
_entity_poly.pdbx_strand_id
1 'polypeptide(L)'
;MSEMSIRDRYLESLKMIGGWAIISEWAIKFGEMYPDLLAKAHQEALKQKRPSTGLREIAARMSSAVSTGAFEGKVEVDESERPRKVRYLTEAEAQEYLDKEIEQDTEPLSRAEKIQEDEKSLGQRDLYRVNEFFR
;
A
#
# COMPACT_ATOMS: atom_id res chain seq x y z
N MET A 1 -27.53 -5.81 -15.79
CA MET A 1 -26.28 -5.02 -15.74
C MET A 1 -25.84 -4.99 -14.29
N SER A 2 -24.75 -5.65 -13.93
CA SER A 2 -24.23 -5.60 -12.55
C SER A 2 -23.66 -4.21 -12.31
N GLU A 3 -24.09 -3.56 -11.23
CA GLU A 3 -23.53 -2.29 -10.81
C GLU A 3 -22.07 -2.49 -10.36
N MET A 4 -21.15 -1.70 -10.90
CA MET A 4 -19.74 -1.75 -10.51
C MET A 4 -19.56 -1.42 -9.03
N SER A 5 -18.74 -2.22 -8.33
CA SER A 5 -18.43 -1.96 -6.93
C SER A 5 -17.63 -0.66 -6.76
N ILE A 6 -17.67 -0.09 -5.56
CA ILE A 6 -16.87 1.11 -5.25
C ILE A 6 -15.37 0.89 -5.46
N ARG A 7 -14.89 -0.33 -5.20
CA ARG A 7 -13.47 -0.70 -5.38
C ARG A 7 -13.08 -0.73 -6.85
N ASP A 8 -13.96 -1.23 -7.71
CA ASP A 8 -13.74 -1.23 -9.16
C ASP A 8 -13.66 0.20 -9.69
N ARG A 9 -14.53 1.09 -9.18
CA ARG A 9 -14.49 2.52 -9.52
C ARG A 9 -13.22 3.22 -9.03
N TYR A 10 -12.72 2.85 -7.84
CA TYR A 10 -11.40 3.31 -7.39
C TYR A 10 -10.32 2.88 -8.38
N LEU A 11 -10.26 1.59 -8.76
CA LEU A 11 -9.28 1.10 -9.73
C LEU A 11 -9.39 1.79 -11.09
N GLU A 12 -10.60 1.98 -11.63
CA GLU A 12 -10.80 2.71 -12.88
C GLU A 12 -10.24 4.13 -12.82
N SER A 13 -10.51 4.86 -11.74
CA SER A 13 -9.95 6.21 -11.59
C SER A 13 -8.42 6.23 -11.48
N LEU A 14 -7.80 5.18 -10.89
CA LEU A 14 -6.35 5.06 -10.83
C LEU A 14 -5.75 4.73 -12.20
N LYS A 15 -6.41 3.86 -12.98
CA LYS A 15 -6.01 3.55 -14.37
C LYS A 15 -5.92 4.82 -15.22
N MET A 16 -6.89 5.72 -15.07
CA MET A 16 -6.95 6.97 -15.82
C MET A 16 -5.83 7.96 -15.49
N ILE A 17 -5.15 7.81 -14.36
CA ILE A 17 -3.98 8.61 -14.00
C ILE A 17 -2.75 8.18 -14.82
N GLY A 18 -2.64 6.88 -15.15
CA GLY A 18 -1.59 6.38 -16.03
C GLY A 18 -0.18 6.39 -15.43
N GLY A 19 -0.03 6.46 -14.10
CA GLY A 19 1.26 6.47 -13.45
C GLY A 19 1.18 6.50 -11.92
N TRP A 20 2.31 6.82 -11.30
CA TRP A 20 2.39 7.04 -9.85
C TRP A 20 1.61 8.29 -9.45
N ALA A 21 0.73 8.14 -8.47
CA ALA A 21 0.01 9.23 -7.84
C ALA A 21 -0.07 9.05 -6.34
N ILE A 22 -0.22 10.16 -5.62
CA ILE A 22 -0.51 10.11 -4.19
C ILE A 22 -2.02 9.92 -3.99
N ILE A 23 -2.42 9.39 -2.82
CA ILE A 23 -3.83 9.10 -2.51
C ILE A 23 -4.75 10.33 -2.71
N SER A 24 -4.28 11.54 -2.42
CA SER A 24 -5.08 12.75 -2.64
C SER A 24 -5.33 13.07 -4.11
N GLU A 25 -4.34 12.87 -4.98
CA GLU A 25 -4.50 13.03 -6.43
C GLU A 25 -5.47 11.98 -6.98
N TRP A 26 -5.35 10.75 -6.49
CA TRP A 26 -6.29 9.68 -6.82
C TRP A 26 -7.72 10.02 -6.38
N ALA A 27 -7.91 10.53 -5.17
CA ALA A 27 -9.21 10.96 -4.67
C ALA A 27 -9.82 12.11 -5.48
N ILE A 28 -8.99 13.06 -5.94
CA ILE A 28 -9.43 14.12 -6.86
C ILE A 28 -9.91 13.50 -8.17
N LYS A 29 -9.11 12.63 -8.78
CA LYS A 29 -9.47 12.00 -10.05
C LYS A 29 -10.76 11.17 -9.95
N PHE A 30 -10.92 10.45 -8.85
CA PHE A 30 -12.14 9.72 -8.56
C PHE A 30 -13.35 10.66 -8.42
N GLY A 31 -13.19 11.79 -7.75
CA GLY A 31 -14.23 12.80 -7.61
C GLY A 31 -14.65 13.44 -8.94
N GLU A 32 -13.72 13.62 -9.88
CA GLU A 32 -14.00 14.09 -11.24
C GLU A 32 -14.82 13.06 -12.03
N MET A 33 -14.47 11.78 -11.91
CA MET A 33 -15.12 10.70 -12.66
C MET A 33 -16.49 10.30 -12.11
N TYR A 34 -16.67 10.39 -10.80
CA TYR A 34 -17.91 9.99 -10.11
C TYR A 34 -18.41 11.14 -9.21
N PRO A 35 -18.90 12.24 -9.80
CA PRO A 35 -19.31 13.45 -9.06
C PRO A 35 -20.48 13.19 -8.11
N ASP A 36 -21.35 12.23 -8.42
CA ASP A 36 -22.45 11.76 -7.58
C ASP A 36 -21.95 11.09 -6.31
N LEU A 37 -20.89 10.29 -6.39
CA LEU A 37 -20.24 9.67 -5.24
C LEU A 37 -19.48 10.70 -4.40
N LEU A 38 -18.85 11.68 -5.04
CA LEU A 38 -18.24 12.81 -4.34
C LEU A 38 -19.27 13.63 -3.56
N ALA A 39 -20.43 13.91 -4.17
CA ALA A 39 -21.52 14.61 -3.51
C ALA A 39 -22.04 13.84 -2.28
N LYS A 40 -22.23 12.51 -2.41
CA LYS A 40 -22.61 11.65 -1.27
C LYS A 40 -21.56 11.70 -0.15
N ALA A 41 -20.27 11.54 -0.49
CA ALA A 41 -19.18 11.63 0.47
C ALA A 41 -19.14 13.00 1.17
N HIS A 42 -19.44 14.09 0.44
CA HIS A 42 -19.53 15.42 1.03
C HIS A 42 -20.69 15.53 2.05
N GLN A 43 -21.87 14.99 1.72
CA GLN A 43 -23.01 14.94 2.65
C GLN A 43 -22.70 14.10 3.90
N GLU A 44 -21.96 13.01 3.76
CA GLU A 44 -21.50 12.18 4.88
C GLU A 44 -20.47 12.92 5.75
N ALA A 45 -19.53 13.64 5.12
CA ALA A 45 -18.51 14.42 5.81
C ALA A 45 -19.12 15.53 6.68
N LEU A 46 -20.20 16.18 6.22
CA LEU A 46 -20.93 17.20 6.98
C LEU A 46 -21.58 16.66 8.26
N LYS A 47 -21.90 15.37 8.31
CA LYS A 47 -22.53 14.73 9.47
C LYS A 47 -21.51 14.31 10.54
N GLN A 48 -20.22 14.41 10.27
CA GLN A 48 -19.19 14.01 11.21
C GLN A 48 -19.02 15.03 12.35
N LYS A 49 -18.62 14.53 13.54
CA LYS A 49 -18.32 15.38 14.71
C LYS A 49 -17.18 16.36 14.46
N ARG A 50 -16.26 16.03 13.56
CA ARG A 50 -15.17 16.92 13.12
C ARG A 50 -15.42 17.28 11.66
N PRO A 51 -15.35 18.57 11.30
CA PRO A 51 -15.55 18.97 9.91
C PRO A 51 -14.50 18.30 9.02
N SER A 52 -14.98 17.61 7.99
CA SER A 52 -14.19 16.96 6.95
C SER A 52 -14.76 17.34 5.58
N THR A 53 -14.08 16.97 4.50
CA THR A 53 -14.54 17.19 3.13
C THR A 53 -14.76 15.84 2.45
N GLY A 54 -15.65 15.79 1.45
CA GLY A 54 -15.88 14.57 0.67
C GLY A 54 -14.60 13.99 0.07
N LEU A 55 -13.69 14.84 -0.44
CA LEU A 55 -12.39 14.42 -0.95
C LEU A 55 -11.51 13.81 0.15
N ARG A 56 -11.52 14.37 1.36
CA ARG A 56 -10.75 13.84 2.50
C ARG A 56 -11.30 12.48 2.95
N GLU A 57 -12.62 12.31 2.96
CA GLU A 57 -13.25 11.02 3.26
C GLU A 57 -12.92 9.96 2.20
N ILE A 58 -12.97 10.32 0.92
CA ILE A 58 -12.60 9.42 -0.18
C ILE A 58 -11.13 9.02 -0.07
N ALA A 59 -10.23 9.99 0.13
CA ALA A 59 -8.80 9.72 0.32
C ALA A 59 -8.55 8.79 1.53
N ALA A 60 -9.24 9.00 2.65
CA ALA A 60 -9.13 8.14 3.82
C ALA A 60 -9.61 6.71 3.53
N ARG A 61 -10.73 6.55 2.82
CA ARG A 61 -11.26 5.24 2.40
C ARG A 61 -10.31 4.51 1.46
N MET A 62 -9.77 5.21 0.46
CA MET A 62 -8.77 4.68 -0.47
C MET A 62 -7.51 4.25 0.28
N SER A 63 -6.97 5.10 1.14
CA SER A 63 -5.80 4.76 1.96
C SER A 63 -6.04 3.52 2.83
N SER A 64 -7.23 3.41 3.43
CA SER A 64 -7.60 2.22 4.20
C SER A 64 -7.66 0.98 3.31
N ALA A 65 -8.28 1.07 2.15
CA ALA A 65 -8.41 -0.05 1.22
C ALA A 65 -7.03 -0.56 0.75
N VAL A 66 -6.14 0.35 0.38
CA VAL A 66 -4.74 0.03 0.01
C VAL A 66 -4.03 -0.67 1.17
N SER A 67 -4.04 -0.09 2.37
CA SER A 67 -3.35 -0.70 3.52
C SER A 67 -3.95 -2.03 3.99
N THR A 68 -5.20 -2.33 3.65
CA THR A 68 -5.82 -3.63 3.92
C THR A 68 -5.56 -4.69 2.83
N GLY A 69 -4.77 -4.37 1.80
CA GLY A 69 -4.52 -5.29 0.69
C GLY A 69 -5.73 -5.47 -0.25
N ALA A 70 -6.71 -4.56 -0.23
CA ALA A 70 -7.93 -4.70 -1.03
C ALA A 70 -7.70 -4.69 -2.56
N PHE A 71 -6.47 -4.36 -2.99
CA PHE A 71 -6.03 -4.26 -4.37
C PHE A 71 -4.77 -5.08 -4.66
N GLU A 72 -4.52 -6.12 -3.86
CA GLU A 72 -3.40 -7.06 -4.07
C GLU A 72 -3.34 -7.54 -5.54
N GLY A 73 -2.13 -7.51 -6.11
CA GLY A 73 -1.87 -7.83 -7.52
C GLY A 73 -2.45 -6.84 -8.55
N LYS A 74 -3.04 -5.71 -8.13
CA LYS A 74 -3.63 -4.69 -9.03
C LYS A 74 -3.10 -3.28 -8.79
N VAL A 75 -2.56 -3.03 -7.60
CA VAL A 75 -1.99 -1.74 -7.22
C VAL A 75 -0.64 -1.98 -6.59
N GLU A 76 0.37 -1.29 -7.09
CA GLU A 76 1.69 -1.22 -6.47
C GLU A 76 1.74 0.00 -5.54
N VAL A 77 2.44 -0.16 -4.41
CA VAL A 77 2.62 0.89 -3.40
C VAL A 77 4.11 1.16 -3.25
N ASP A 78 4.52 2.40 -3.52
CA ASP A 78 5.87 2.87 -3.22
C ASP A 78 5.91 3.45 -1.80
N GLU A 79 6.61 2.73 -0.92
CA GLU A 79 6.82 3.10 0.49
C GLU A 79 8.16 3.81 0.75
N SER A 80 8.99 4.03 -0.28
CA SER A 80 10.31 4.64 -0.14
C SER A 80 10.26 6.11 0.29
N GLU A 81 9.19 6.81 -0.06
CA GLU A 81 9.00 8.24 0.22
C GLU A 81 7.62 8.53 0.85
N ARG A 82 7.52 9.68 1.52
CA ARG A 82 6.24 10.22 2.03
C ARG A 82 5.90 11.54 1.33
N PRO A 83 4.65 11.75 0.90
CA PRO A 83 3.51 10.83 0.95
C PRO A 83 3.66 9.61 0.02
N ARG A 84 3.15 8.46 0.47
CA ARG A 84 3.19 7.19 -0.29
C ARG A 84 2.55 7.37 -1.67
N LYS A 85 3.17 6.80 -2.69
CA LYS A 85 2.67 6.81 -4.07
C LYS A 85 2.06 5.43 -4.39
N VAL A 86 1.05 5.43 -5.23
CA VAL A 86 0.38 4.23 -5.73
C VAL A 86 0.26 4.30 -7.24
N ARG A 87 0.32 3.16 -7.91
CA ARG A 87 0.01 3.06 -9.35
C ARG A 87 -0.81 1.81 -9.64
N TYR A 88 -1.60 1.86 -10.69
CA TYR A 88 -2.28 0.68 -11.20
C TYR A 88 -1.29 -0.24 -11.93
N LEU A 89 -1.42 -1.54 -11.72
CA LEU A 89 -0.66 -2.57 -12.44
C LEU A 89 -1.51 -3.16 -13.56
N THR A 90 -1.00 -3.14 -14.78
CA THR A 90 -1.56 -3.96 -15.87
C THR A 90 -1.36 -5.44 -15.57
N GLU A 91 -2.06 -6.33 -16.29
CA GLU A 91 -1.92 -7.79 -16.06
C GLU A 91 -0.48 -8.28 -16.25
N ALA A 92 0.24 -7.71 -17.23
CA ALA A 92 1.65 -8.02 -17.46
C ALA A 92 2.54 -7.54 -16.30
N GLU A 93 2.35 -6.30 -15.85
CA GLU A 93 3.11 -5.74 -14.72
C GLU A 93 2.79 -6.42 -13.39
N ALA A 94 1.53 -6.86 -13.21
CA ALA A 94 1.11 -7.60 -12.03
C ALA A 94 1.82 -8.96 -11.93
N GLN A 95 1.97 -9.66 -13.06
CA GLN A 95 2.74 -10.90 -13.10
C GLN A 95 4.22 -10.67 -12.80
N GLU A 96 4.84 -9.66 -13.42
CA GLU A 96 6.24 -9.32 -13.13
C GLU A 96 6.46 -8.91 -11.67
N TYR A 97 5.49 -8.19 -11.08
CA TYR A 97 5.54 -7.78 -9.69
C TYR A 97 5.46 -8.99 -8.75
N LEU A 98 4.51 -9.91 -9.01
CA LEU A 98 4.41 -11.17 -8.26
C LEU A 98 5.67 -12.03 -8.39
N ASP A 99 6.23 -12.14 -9.60
CA ASP A 99 7.45 -12.91 -9.82
C ASP A 99 8.63 -12.33 -9.02
N LYS A 100 8.73 -11.00 -8.91
CA LYS A 100 9.74 -10.32 -8.07
C LYS A 100 9.52 -10.54 -6.58
N GLU A 101 8.28 -10.50 -6.09
CA GLU A 101 7.98 -10.79 -4.69
C GLU A 101 8.34 -12.25 -4.34
N ILE A 102 8.02 -13.20 -5.22
CA ILE A 102 8.41 -14.60 -5.06
C ILE A 102 9.94 -14.75 -5.09
N GLU A 103 10.62 -14.07 -6.01
CA GLU A 103 12.08 -14.11 -6.10
C GLU A 103 12.71 -13.63 -4.79
N GLN A 104 12.26 -12.50 -4.23
CA GLN A 104 12.72 -11.96 -2.94
C GLN A 104 12.47 -12.92 -1.77
N ASP A 105 11.32 -13.57 -1.71
CA ASP A 105 11.01 -14.57 -0.67
C ASP A 105 11.88 -15.83 -0.76
N THR A 106 12.42 -16.12 -1.94
CA THR A 106 13.32 -17.27 -2.17
C THR A 106 14.80 -16.90 -2.14
N GLU A 107 15.15 -15.61 -2.01
CA GLU A 107 16.54 -15.19 -1.92
C GLU A 107 17.19 -15.76 -0.65
N PRO A 108 18.39 -16.36 -0.75
CA PRO A 108 19.10 -16.84 0.42
C PRO A 108 19.45 -15.65 1.32
N LEU A 109 19.17 -15.79 2.63
CA LEU A 109 19.45 -14.78 3.65
C LEU A 109 20.83 -14.13 3.44
N SER A 110 20.85 -12.79 3.54
CA SER A 110 22.09 -12.03 3.51
C SER A 110 23.00 -12.44 4.66
N ARG A 111 24.29 -12.13 4.55
CA ARG A 111 25.25 -12.45 5.63
C ARG A 111 24.84 -11.82 6.96
N ALA A 112 24.28 -10.61 6.94
CA ALA A 112 23.84 -9.91 8.15
C ALA A 112 22.64 -10.61 8.80
N GLU A 113 21.69 -11.08 7.99
CA GLU A 113 20.51 -11.80 8.48
C GLU A 113 20.86 -13.19 9.01
N LYS A 114 21.77 -13.90 8.34
CA LYS A 114 22.34 -15.16 8.85
C LYS A 114 23.00 -14.97 10.21
N ILE A 115 23.81 -13.92 10.37
CA ILE A 115 24.44 -13.60 11.67
C ILE A 115 23.38 -13.30 12.73
N GLN A 116 22.33 -12.55 12.42
CA GLN A 116 21.24 -12.31 13.36
C GLN A 116 20.47 -13.57 13.74
N GLU A 117 20.21 -14.46 12.79
CA GLU A 117 19.55 -15.74 13.03
C GLU A 117 20.42 -16.65 13.91
N ASP A 118 21.71 -16.73 13.60
CA ASP A 118 22.70 -17.45 14.39
C ASP A 118 22.79 -16.87 15.81
N GLU A 119 22.82 -15.55 15.98
CA GLU A 119 22.82 -14.89 17.29
C GLU A 119 21.56 -15.18 18.12
N LYS A 120 20.39 -15.28 17.48
CA LYS A 120 19.14 -15.67 18.15
C LYS A 120 19.18 -17.12 18.66
N SER A 121 19.99 -17.97 18.05
CA SER A 121 20.19 -19.36 18.48
C SER A 121 21.18 -19.52 19.65
N LEU A 122 21.94 -18.46 19.97
CA LEU A 122 22.92 -18.46 21.05
C LEU A 122 22.26 -18.23 22.42
N GLY A 123 22.66 -19.02 23.42
CA GLY A 123 22.25 -18.77 24.80
C GLY A 123 22.97 -17.57 25.42
N GLN A 124 22.47 -17.05 26.55
CA GLN A 124 23.12 -15.93 27.27
C GLN A 124 24.60 -16.17 27.59
N ARG A 125 24.98 -17.44 27.89
CA ARG A 125 26.38 -17.81 28.14
C ARG A 125 27.26 -17.72 26.90
N ASP A 126 26.71 -18.03 25.73
CA ASP A 126 27.43 -18.02 24.47
C ASP A 126 27.62 -16.58 23.98
N LEU A 127 26.57 -15.75 24.08
CA LEU A 127 26.65 -14.31 23.83
C LEU A 127 27.68 -13.61 24.73
N TYR A 128 27.77 -14.02 26.00
CA TYR A 128 28.78 -13.50 26.93
C TYR A 128 30.21 -13.86 26.49
N ARG A 129 30.45 -15.12 26.12
CA ARG A 129 31.77 -15.58 25.63
C ARG A 129 32.16 -14.93 24.31
N VAL A 130 31.23 -14.78 23.36
CA VAL A 130 31.50 -14.12 22.08
C VAL A 130 31.94 -12.67 22.30
N ASN A 131 31.26 -11.95 23.20
CA ASN A 131 31.64 -10.58 23.56
C ASN A 131 33.02 -10.46 24.23
N GLU A 132 33.52 -11.50 24.91
CA GLU A 132 34.88 -11.50 25.47
C GLU A 132 35.97 -11.52 24.38
N PHE A 133 35.70 -12.03 23.17
CA PHE A 133 36.67 -12.03 22.07
C PHE A 133 36.80 -10.67 21.35
N PHE A 134 35.84 -9.76 21.57
CA PHE A 134 35.81 -8.43 20.93
C PHE A 134 36.12 -7.29 21.91
N ARG A 135 36.57 -7.62 23.14
CA ARG A 135 37.19 -6.70 24.10
C ARG A 135 38.70 -6.66 23.92
#